data_AF-A0A8T1D270-F1
#
_entry.id   AF-A0A8T1D270-F1
#
_cell.length_a   1.000
_cell.length_b   1.000
_cell.length_c   1.000
_cell.angle_alpha   90.00
_cell.angle_beta   90.00
_cell.angle_gamma   90.00
#
_symmetry.space_group_name_H-M   'P 1'
#
loop_
_entity.id
_entity.type
_entity.pdbx_description
1 polymer ?
#
loop_
_entity_poly.entity_id
_entity_poly.type
_entity_poly.pdbx_seq_one_letter_code
_entity_poly.pdbx_strand_id
1 'polypeptide(L)'
;MKSIKDLLVWYNNLDVVPFIKAIKAQRELFMRFDLNMFTNGVSLPGLSEKVMYQTCYNNLQYPDKKPANAFQFPAKRLGGYRSQDAKAKREFGMTLDHLDTLLQNQKYLCGLCYCQLTDDTATADRINNKLGHIDGIILVSCVKCNTARKDMSPKGFRCKKLLELNSDRLVYSIDKEEKDVYAKMKANIAGGPSIIFNRYAKRNETKIRGGKVCKKIIGYDANALYLWTLGNEMPCGRLTTIEAYDGIVEDIVADKIVGFLECDILTPDHLKDYFSEMTPIFKNTLIDCADESVIGHHMYKYSETRKQSRAKPARKLIGSYFGEKILIYALLLKWYISHGFKISKTYCFIKASSHKAFDPFMEAVSNA
;
A
#
# COMPACT_ATOMS: atom_id res chain seq x y z
N MET A 1 -31.11 31.35 32.00
CA MET A 1 -30.13 30.74 32.93
C MET A 1 -30.21 31.49 34.25
N LYS A 2 -30.49 30.81 35.37
CA LYS A 2 -30.64 31.42 36.71
C LYS A 2 -29.59 30.90 37.71
N SER A 3 -28.86 29.84 37.37
CA SER A 3 -27.81 29.24 38.21
C SER A 3 -26.61 28.75 37.37
N ILE A 4 -25.48 28.49 38.02
CA ILE A 4 -24.30 27.84 37.39
C ILE A 4 -24.67 26.46 36.83
N LYS A 5 -25.58 25.73 37.48
CA LYS A 5 -26.08 24.44 36.99
C LYS A 5 -26.78 24.61 35.63
N ASP A 6 -27.61 25.63 35.46
CA ASP A 6 -28.30 25.90 34.19
C ASP A 6 -27.30 26.21 33.07
N LEU A 7 -26.24 26.96 33.39
CA LEU A 7 -25.15 27.26 32.45
C LEU A 7 -24.42 26.00 32.02
N LEU A 8 -24.07 25.13 32.98
CA LEU A 8 -23.40 23.85 32.67
C LEU A 8 -24.29 22.93 31.83
N VAL A 9 -25.59 22.84 32.12
CA VAL A 9 -26.52 22.04 31.31
C VAL A 9 -26.62 22.59 29.89
N TRP A 10 -26.79 23.91 29.74
CA TRP A 10 -26.86 24.55 28.43
C TRP A 10 -25.57 24.37 27.62
N TYR A 11 -24.41 24.63 28.23
CA TYR A 11 -23.09 24.46 27.60
C TYR A 11 -22.86 23.01 27.15
N ASN A 12 -23.10 22.04 28.04
CA ASN A 12 -22.93 20.62 27.68
C ASN A 12 -23.90 20.20 26.58
N ASN A 13 -25.14 20.68 26.58
CA ASN A 13 -26.08 20.37 25.50
C ASN A 13 -25.63 20.95 24.15
N LEU A 14 -25.00 22.13 24.13
CA LEU A 14 -24.45 22.71 22.91
C LEU A 14 -23.30 21.91 22.30
N ASP A 15 -22.53 21.19 23.12
CA ASP A 15 -21.43 20.34 22.64
C ASP A 15 -21.91 18.92 22.31
N VAL A 16 -22.68 18.32 23.22
CA VAL A 16 -23.10 16.91 23.13
C VAL A 16 -24.14 16.68 22.04
N VAL A 17 -25.12 17.59 21.84
CA VAL A 17 -26.18 17.37 20.85
C VAL A 17 -25.64 17.35 19.41
N PRO A 18 -24.81 18.32 18.96
CA PRO A 18 -24.14 18.24 17.66
C PRO A 18 -23.23 17.01 17.53
N PHE A 19 -22.49 16.66 18.59
CA PHE A 19 -21.62 15.49 18.60
C PHE A 19 -22.41 14.19 18.35
N ILE A 20 -23.53 13.98 19.05
CA ILE A 20 -24.40 12.80 18.83
C ILE A 20 -24.96 12.78 17.40
N LYS A 21 -25.36 13.95 16.86
CA LYS A 21 -25.83 14.03 15.47
C LYS A 21 -24.73 13.63 14.48
N ALA A 22 -23.50 14.11 14.69
CA ALA A 22 -22.35 13.76 13.87
C ALA A 22 -22.03 12.26 13.95
N ILE A 23 -22.04 11.67 15.16
CA ILE A 23 -21.85 10.22 15.35
C ILE A 23 -22.91 9.41 14.59
N LYS A 24 -24.19 9.82 14.67
CA LYS A 24 -25.26 9.14 13.93
C LYS A 24 -25.01 9.19 12.43
N ALA A 25 -24.69 10.37 11.89
CA ALA A 25 -24.39 10.52 10.46
C ALA A 25 -23.18 9.68 10.02
N GLN A 26 -22.10 9.67 10.81
CA GLN A 26 -20.91 8.85 10.54
C GLN A 26 -21.22 7.35 10.61
N ARG A 27 -22.01 6.91 11.59
CA ARG A 27 -22.47 5.52 11.67
C ARG A 27 -23.23 5.11 10.41
N GLU A 28 -24.20 5.92 9.98
CA GLU A 28 -24.98 5.63 8.77
C GLU A 28 -24.12 5.61 7.50
N LEU A 29 -23.04 6.41 7.44
CA LEU A 29 -22.08 6.37 6.34
C LEU A 29 -21.36 5.01 6.29
N PHE A 30 -20.76 4.57 7.41
CA PHE A 30 -19.99 3.31 7.45
C PHE A 30 -20.87 2.05 7.35
N MET A 31 -22.13 2.12 7.79
CA MET A 31 -23.09 1.03 7.62
C MET A 31 -23.35 0.69 6.15
N ARG A 32 -23.18 1.64 5.22
CA ARG A 32 -23.28 1.38 3.76
C ARG A 32 -22.21 0.41 3.26
N PHE A 33 -21.11 0.28 3.99
CA PHE A 33 -19.99 -0.62 3.70
C PHE A 33 -20.00 -1.89 4.58
N ASP A 34 -21.12 -2.15 5.27
CA ASP A 34 -21.24 -3.23 6.26
C ASP A 34 -20.20 -3.11 7.38
N LEU A 35 -19.84 -1.87 7.75
CA LEU A 35 -18.89 -1.57 8.82
C LEU A 35 -19.59 -0.93 10.01
N ASN A 36 -19.47 -1.58 11.16
CA ASN A 36 -19.82 -1.03 12.46
C ASN A 36 -18.66 -0.18 13.00
N MET A 37 -18.96 1.09 13.25
CA MET A 37 -17.96 2.08 13.68
C MET A 37 -17.26 1.74 15.01
N PHE A 38 -17.89 0.97 15.90
CA PHE A 38 -17.36 0.66 17.24
C PHE A 38 -16.64 -0.69 17.30
N THR A 39 -17.01 -1.65 16.45
CA THR A 39 -16.44 -3.01 16.51
C THR A 39 -15.51 -3.31 15.35
N ASN A 40 -15.63 -2.60 14.23
CA ASN A 40 -14.81 -2.85 13.05
C ASN A 40 -13.62 -1.91 12.91
N GLY A 41 -13.46 -0.89 13.74
CA GLY A 41 -12.27 -0.04 13.72
C GLY A 41 -12.03 0.58 15.08
N VAL A 42 -10.74 0.75 15.43
CA VAL A 42 -10.34 1.48 16.63
C VAL A 42 -10.43 2.99 16.41
N SER A 43 -10.42 3.43 15.14
CA SER A 43 -10.44 4.83 14.74
C SER A 43 -11.11 5.02 13.37
N LEU A 44 -11.51 6.26 13.06
CA LEU A 44 -12.05 6.61 11.74
C LEU A 44 -11.08 6.27 10.59
N PRO A 45 -9.77 6.55 10.67
CA PRO A 45 -8.81 6.09 9.65
C PRO A 45 -8.83 4.59 9.42
N GLY A 46 -8.95 3.78 10.48
CA GLY A 46 -9.01 2.32 10.35
C GLY A 46 -10.28 1.84 9.65
N LEU A 47 -11.40 2.54 9.80
CA LEU A 47 -12.62 2.25 9.05
C LEU A 47 -12.48 2.67 7.58
N SER A 48 -11.95 3.86 7.32
CA SER A 48 -11.69 4.33 5.96
C SER A 48 -10.73 3.41 5.21
N GLU A 49 -9.69 2.89 5.87
CA GLU A 49 -8.78 1.89 5.30
C GLU A 49 -9.53 0.61 4.90
N LYS A 50 -10.49 0.15 5.73
CA LYS A 50 -11.32 -1.02 5.38
C LYS A 50 -12.19 -0.77 4.16
N VAL A 51 -12.82 0.41 4.09
CA VAL A 51 -13.60 0.81 2.90
C VAL A 51 -12.71 0.84 1.65
N MET A 52 -11.51 1.40 1.77
CA MET A 52 -10.53 1.44 0.70
C MET A 52 -10.21 0.03 0.17
N TYR A 53 -9.82 -0.90 1.05
CA TYR A 53 -9.51 -2.27 0.62
C TYR A 53 -10.73 -3.06 0.16
N GLN A 54 -11.91 -2.87 0.77
CA GLN A 54 -13.16 -3.46 0.27
C GLN A 54 -13.44 -3.03 -1.18
N THR A 55 -13.24 -1.75 -1.48
CA THR A 55 -13.42 -1.21 -2.83
C THR A 55 -12.40 -1.81 -3.81
N CYS A 56 -11.15 -1.97 -3.39
CA CYS A 56 -10.12 -2.66 -4.19
C CYS A 56 -10.50 -4.10 -4.51
N TYR A 57 -11.07 -4.81 -3.54
CA TYR A 57 -11.42 -6.22 -3.69
C TYR A 57 -12.57 -6.48 -4.67
N ASN A 58 -13.36 -5.46 -5.01
CA ASN A 58 -14.40 -5.58 -6.02
C ASN A 58 -13.82 -5.77 -7.44
N ASN A 59 -12.57 -5.36 -7.67
CA ASN A 59 -11.92 -5.40 -8.98
C ASN A 59 -10.83 -6.48 -9.08
N LEU A 60 -10.88 -7.50 -8.22
CA LEU A 60 -9.98 -8.65 -8.30
C LEU A 60 -10.23 -9.47 -9.56
N GLN A 61 -9.16 -9.94 -10.18
CA GLN A 61 -9.24 -10.95 -11.22
C GLN A 61 -9.57 -12.30 -10.60
N TYR A 62 -10.55 -12.99 -11.19
CA TYR A 62 -10.95 -14.32 -10.76
C TYR A 62 -10.33 -15.38 -11.68
N PRO A 63 -10.01 -16.58 -11.15
CA PRO A 63 -9.54 -17.68 -11.97
C PRO A 63 -10.52 -18.02 -13.10
N ASP A 64 -10.00 -18.38 -14.27
CA ASP A 64 -10.81 -18.94 -15.35
C ASP A 64 -11.50 -20.22 -14.87
N LYS A 65 -12.77 -20.37 -15.26
CA LYS A 65 -13.64 -21.51 -14.93
C LYS A 65 -13.99 -22.32 -16.17
N LYS A 66 -13.18 -22.26 -17.22
CA LYS A 66 -13.30 -23.10 -18.40
C LYS A 66 -13.25 -24.59 -18.01
N PRO A 67 -14.32 -25.37 -18.28
CA PRO A 67 -14.38 -26.79 -17.94
C PRO A 67 -13.17 -27.57 -18.45
N ALA A 68 -12.74 -28.58 -17.70
CA ALA A 68 -11.73 -29.53 -18.17
C ALA A 68 -12.37 -30.72 -18.91
N ASN A 69 -11.54 -31.55 -19.55
CA ASN A 69 -11.99 -32.80 -20.17
C ASN A 69 -12.55 -33.75 -19.12
N ALA A 70 -13.61 -34.46 -19.48
CA ALA A 70 -14.23 -35.43 -18.59
C ALA A 70 -13.31 -36.63 -18.33
N PHE A 71 -13.25 -37.08 -17.08
CA PHE A 71 -12.55 -38.31 -16.66
C PHE A 71 -13.26 -38.92 -15.45
N GLN A 72 -12.95 -40.19 -15.16
CA GLN A 72 -13.42 -40.88 -13.94
C GLN A 72 -12.37 -40.78 -12.84
N PHE A 73 -12.81 -40.64 -11.60
CA PHE A 73 -11.95 -40.51 -10.46
C PHE A 73 -11.06 -41.77 -10.31
N PRO A 74 -9.75 -41.61 -10.11
CA PRO A 74 -8.81 -42.73 -10.07
C PRO A 74 -9.05 -43.66 -8.86
N ALA A 75 -9.66 -44.82 -9.10
CA ALA A 75 -9.97 -45.84 -8.08
C ALA A 75 -8.76 -46.23 -7.21
N LYS A 76 -7.55 -46.21 -7.78
CA LYS A 76 -6.28 -46.46 -7.07
C LYS A 76 -6.06 -45.58 -5.84
N ARG A 77 -6.68 -44.38 -5.77
CA ARG A 77 -6.52 -43.45 -4.64
C ARG A 77 -7.35 -43.82 -3.40
N LEU A 78 -8.42 -44.60 -3.55
CA LEU A 78 -9.32 -44.96 -2.45
C LEU A 78 -8.61 -45.69 -1.31
N GLY A 79 -7.71 -46.62 -1.65
CA GLY A 79 -6.95 -47.37 -0.66
C GLY A 79 -6.16 -46.45 0.28
N GLY A 80 -5.53 -45.41 -0.27
CA GLY A 80 -4.79 -44.41 0.50
C GLY A 80 -5.69 -43.62 1.46
N TYR A 81 -6.87 -43.20 1.01
CA TYR A 81 -7.83 -42.48 1.87
C TYR A 81 -8.36 -43.35 3.01
N ARG A 82 -8.70 -44.62 2.72
CA ARG A 82 -9.15 -45.58 3.72
C ARG A 82 -8.08 -45.83 4.78
N SER A 83 -6.82 -46.04 4.38
CA SER A 83 -5.69 -46.19 5.32
C SER A 83 -5.45 -44.93 6.15
N GLN A 84 -5.58 -43.75 5.54
CA GLN A 84 -5.40 -42.47 6.24
C GLN A 84 -6.45 -42.27 7.35
N ASP A 85 -7.72 -42.56 7.07
CA ASP A 85 -8.79 -42.39 8.05
C ASP A 85 -8.76 -43.47 9.13
N ALA A 86 -8.45 -44.72 8.78
CA ALA A 86 -8.23 -45.78 9.77
C ALA A 86 -7.11 -45.41 10.76
N LYS A 87 -5.97 -44.90 10.26
CA LYS A 87 -4.85 -44.45 11.10
C LYS A 87 -5.23 -43.29 12.03
N ALA A 88 -6.08 -42.39 11.55
CA ALA A 88 -6.57 -41.24 12.30
C ALA A 88 -7.82 -41.53 13.14
N LYS A 89 -8.31 -42.79 13.16
CA LYS A 89 -9.57 -43.20 13.82
C LYS A 89 -10.79 -42.39 13.37
N ARG A 90 -10.90 -42.15 12.07
CA ARG A 90 -12.03 -41.45 11.44
C ARG A 90 -12.87 -42.42 10.60
N GLU A 91 -14.15 -42.10 10.46
CA GLU A 91 -15.09 -42.86 9.64
C GLU A 91 -14.78 -42.70 8.15
N PHE A 92 -14.99 -43.79 7.39
CA PHE A 92 -14.82 -43.80 5.93
C PHE A 92 -16.13 -44.30 5.31
N GLY A 93 -16.77 -43.45 4.51
CA GLY A 93 -18.04 -43.73 3.84
C GLY A 93 -18.13 -43.10 2.45
N MET A 94 -16.99 -42.81 1.82
CA MET A 94 -16.93 -42.20 0.49
C MET A 94 -17.02 -43.24 -0.63
N THR A 95 -17.79 -42.93 -1.68
CA THR A 95 -17.95 -43.78 -2.88
C THR A 95 -17.30 -43.19 -4.14
N LEU A 96 -16.95 -44.03 -5.13
CA LEU A 96 -16.46 -43.54 -6.42
C LEU A 96 -17.54 -42.78 -7.19
N ASP A 97 -18.76 -43.32 -7.22
CA ASP A 97 -19.90 -42.69 -7.89
C ASP A 97 -20.15 -41.27 -7.36
N HIS A 98 -19.98 -41.07 -6.03
CA HIS A 98 -20.06 -39.74 -5.44
C HIS A 98 -18.92 -38.82 -5.93
N LEU A 99 -17.68 -39.31 -6.00
CA LEU A 99 -16.54 -38.53 -6.52
C LEU A 99 -16.70 -38.15 -7.99
N ASP A 100 -17.23 -39.07 -8.81
CA ASP A 100 -17.51 -38.82 -10.24
C ASP A 100 -18.64 -37.81 -10.42
N THR A 101 -19.68 -37.90 -9.57
CA THR A 101 -20.74 -36.89 -9.48
C THR A 101 -20.17 -35.53 -9.09
N LEU A 102 -19.26 -35.47 -8.11
CA LEU A 102 -18.59 -34.23 -7.72
C LEU A 102 -17.71 -33.65 -8.84
N LEU A 103 -16.97 -34.49 -9.57
CA LEU A 103 -16.17 -34.05 -10.72
C LEU A 103 -17.06 -33.39 -11.79
N GLN A 104 -18.18 -34.02 -12.14
CA GLN A 104 -19.15 -33.46 -13.10
C GLN A 104 -19.73 -32.13 -12.60
N ASN A 105 -20.19 -32.09 -11.35
CA ASN A 105 -20.75 -30.88 -10.74
C ASN A 105 -19.74 -29.73 -10.66
N GLN A 106 -18.46 -30.05 -10.44
CA GLN A 106 -17.36 -29.08 -10.43
C GLN A 106 -16.78 -28.79 -11.83
N LYS A 107 -17.37 -29.34 -12.89
CA LYS A 107 -16.88 -29.19 -14.28
C LYS A 107 -15.42 -29.61 -14.45
N TYR A 108 -15.01 -30.63 -13.69
CA TYR A 108 -13.64 -31.15 -13.66
C TYR A 108 -12.60 -30.11 -13.25
N LEU A 109 -12.99 -29.13 -12.42
CA LEU A 109 -12.10 -28.11 -11.87
C LEU A 109 -11.82 -28.36 -10.40
N CYS A 110 -10.63 -27.95 -9.97
CA CYS A 110 -10.27 -27.92 -8.56
C CYS A 110 -11.27 -27.03 -7.80
N GLY A 111 -11.95 -27.59 -6.80
CA GLY A 111 -12.91 -26.86 -5.98
C GLY A 111 -12.31 -25.73 -5.14
N LEU A 112 -10.99 -25.53 -5.16
CA LEU A 112 -10.28 -24.51 -4.39
C LEU A 112 -9.63 -23.43 -5.27
N CYS A 113 -8.89 -23.81 -6.32
CA CYS A 113 -8.19 -22.86 -7.20
C CYS A 113 -8.74 -22.81 -8.64
N TYR A 114 -9.73 -23.64 -8.97
CA TYR A 114 -10.33 -23.76 -10.30
C TYR A 114 -9.37 -24.18 -11.43
N CYS A 115 -8.15 -24.65 -11.14
CA CYS A 115 -7.34 -25.26 -12.18
C CYS A 115 -8.02 -26.51 -12.73
N GLN A 116 -7.81 -26.77 -14.02
CA GLN A 116 -8.30 -27.98 -14.68
C GLN A 116 -7.71 -29.23 -14.04
N LEU A 117 -8.57 -30.20 -13.75
CA LEU A 117 -8.18 -31.48 -13.17
C LEU A 117 -7.98 -32.52 -14.26
N THR A 118 -7.19 -33.52 -13.90
CA THR A 118 -6.97 -34.77 -14.63
C THR A 118 -7.07 -35.90 -13.62
N ASP A 119 -7.12 -37.14 -14.10
CA ASP A 119 -7.04 -38.34 -13.27
C ASP A 119 -5.78 -38.37 -12.39
N ASP A 120 -4.66 -37.82 -12.86
CA ASP A 120 -3.43 -37.72 -12.08
C ASP A 120 -3.41 -36.58 -11.06
N THR A 121 -4.20 -35.53 -11.25
CA THR A 121 -4.17 -34.35 -10.37
C THR A 121 -5.34 -34.26 -9.39
N ALA A 122 -6.45 -34.95 -9.65
CA ALA A 122 -7.63 -34.93 -8.80
C ALA A 122 -7.43 -35.70 -7.47
N THR A 123 -7.95 -35.12 -6.39
CA THR A 123 -7.95 -35.71 -5.05
C THR A 123 -9.25 -35.44 -4.33
N ALA A 124 -9.65 -36.34 -3.42
CA ALA A 124 -10.72 -36.12 -2.46
C ALA A 124 -10.17 -35.29 -1.29
N ASP A 125 -10.77 -34.11 -1.07
CA ASP A 125 -10.38 -33.17 -0.03
C ASP A 125 -11.52 -33.00 0.97
N ARG A 126 -11.24 -33.25 2.25
CA ARG A 126 -12.26 -33.21 3.30
C ARG A 126 -12.57 -31.77 3.67
N ILE A 127 -13.83 -31.36 3.54
CA ILE A 127 -14.26 -30.01 3.91
C ILE A 127 -13.95 -29.73 5.39
N ASN A 128 -14.10 -30.73 6.25
CA ASN A 128 -13.74 -30.69 7.66
C ASN A 128 -12.70 -31.79 7.99
N ASN A 129 -11.48 -31.41 8.32
CA ASN A 129 -10.40 -32.36 8.60
C ASN A 129 -10.57 -33.17 9.90
N LYS A 130 -11.50 -32.77 10.77
CA LYS A 130 -11.88 -33.52 11.97
C LYS A 130 -12.71 -34.76 11.64
N LEU A 131 -13.39 -34.76 10.49
CA LEU A 131 -14.16 -35.89 9.97
C LEU A 131 -13.31 -36.67 8.96
N GLY A 132 -13.69 -37.91 8.67
CA GLY A 132 -13.03 -38.71 7.63
C GLY A 132 -13.62 -38.47 6.25
N HIS A 133 -13.30 -39.31 5.27
CA HIS A 133 -13.88 -39.24 3.94
C HIS A 133 -15.27 -39.88 3.95
N ILE A 134 -16.30 -39.05 4.04
CA ILE A 134 -17.71 -39.44 3.99
C ILE A 134 -18.39 -38.64 2.87
N ASP A 135 -19.29 -39.26 2.11
CA ASP A 135 -20.04 -38.56 1.08
C ASP A 135 -20.75 -37.32 1.65
N GLY A 136 -20.78 -36.22 0.88
CA GLY A 136 -21.35 -34.93 1.29
C GLY A 136 -20.42 -34.00 2.08
N ILE A 137 -19.31 -34.47 2.63
CA ILE A 137 -18.29 -33.63 3.30
C ILE A 137 -16.96 -33.58 2.54
N ILE A 138 -17.01 -33.86 1.24
CA ILE A 138 -15.85 -33.93 0.36
C ILE A 138 -15.98 -32.90 -0.76
N LEU A 139 -14.82 -32.35 -1.13
CA LEU A 139 -14.61 -31.48 -2.26
C LEU A 139 -13.54 -32.11 -3.15
N VAL A 140 -13.70 -32.12 -4.46
CA VAL A 140 -12.60 -32.56 -5.32
C VAL A 140 -11.63 -31.40 -5.50
N SER A 141 -10.36 -31.58 -5.16
CA SER A 141 -9.33 -30.55 -5.31
C SER A 141 -8.07 -31.11 -5.94
N CYS A 142 -7.23 -30.23 -6.50
CA CYS A 142 -5.95 -30.68 -7.03
C CYS A 142 -4.99 -31.03 -5.88
N VAL A 143 -4.06 -31.96 -6.12
CA VAL A 143 -3.05 -32.39 -5.13
C VAL A 143 -2.40 -31.20 -4.42
N LYS A 144 -1.96 -30.19 -5.18
CA LYS A 144 -1.29 -28.99 -4.63
C LYS A 144 -2.18 -28.23 -3.64
N CYS A 145 -3.47 -28.08 -3.92
CA CYS A 145 -4.38 -27.37 -3.03
C CYS A 145 -4.73 -28.20 -1.79
N ASN A 146 -4.99 -29.50 -1.95
CA ASN A 146 -5.28 -30.40 -0.84
C ASN A 146 -4.13 -30.38 0.20
N THR A 147 -2.89 -30.52 -0.27
CA THR A 147 -1.71 -30.45 0.60
C THR A 147 -1.50 -29.08 1.23
N ALA A 148 -1.68 -28.00 0.46
CA ALA A 148 -1.43 -26.64 0.95
C ALA A 148 -2.53 -26.10 1.89
N ARG A 149 -3.77 -26.58 1.78
CA ARG A 149 -4.91 -26.10 2.59
C ARG A 149 -4.73 -26.41 4.06
N LYS A 150 -4.11 -27.55 4.39
CA LYS A 150 -4.02 -28.05 5.77
C LYS A 150 -5.41 -27.99 6.41
N ASP A 151 -5.54 -27.37 7.58
CA ASP A 151 -6.80 -27.23 8.32
C ASP A 151 -7.58 -25.94 8.01
N MET A 152 -7.16 -25.16 7.02
CA MET A 152 -7.85 -23.94 6.63
C MET A 152 -9.22 -24.27 6.03
N SER A 153 -10.24 -23.49 6.37
CA SER A 153 -11.56 -23.67 5.77
C SER A 153 -11.51 -23.49 4.25
N PRO A 154 -12.33 -24.21 3.46
CA PRO A 154 -12.36 -24.04 2.00
C PRO A 154 -12.60 -22.59 1.57
N LYS A 155 -13.47 -21.85 2.30
CA LYS A 155 -13.71 -20.42 2.05
C LYS A 155 -12.46 -19.59 2.27
N GLY A 156 -11.76 -19.78 3.40
CA GLY A 156 -10.52 -19.06 3.69
C GLY A 156 -9.42 -19.36 2.68
N PHE A 157 -9.28 -20.63 2.27
CA PHE A 157 -8.26 -21.03 1.31
C PHE A 157 -8.55 -20.53 -0.12
N ARG A 158 -9.83 -20.52 -0.54
CA ARG A 158 -10.24 -19.88 -1.80
C ARG A 158 -9.92 -18.39 -1.79
N CYS A 159 -10.18 -17.69 -0.69
CA CYS A 159 -9.80 -16.29 -0.52
C CYS A 159 -8.28 -16.11 -0.64
N LYS A 160 -7.49 -16.93 0.06
CA LYS A 160 -6.04 -16.94 -0.07
C LYS A 160 -5.58 -17.13 -1.52
N LYS A 161 -6.17 -18.08 -2.25
CA LYS A 161 -5.84 -18.32 -3.67
C LYS A 161 -6.22 -17.16 -4.58
N LEU A 162 -7.34 -16.49 -4.31
CA LEU A 162 -7.74 -15.29 -5.03
C LEU A 162 -6.74 -14.15 -4.81
N LEU A 163 -6.27 -13.95 -3.57
CA LEU A 163 -5.25 -12.95 -3.26
C LEU A 163 -3.89 -13.30 -3.88
N GLU A 164 -3.50 -14.57 -3.87
CA GLU A 164 -2.27 -15.04 -4.54
C GLU A 164 -2.31 -14.76 -6.06
N LEU A 165 -3.47 -14.98 -6.71
CA LEU A 165 -3.66 -14.69 -8.14
C LEU A 165 -3.51 -13.19 -8.46
N ASN A 166 -3.87 -12.32 -7.52
CA ASN A 166 -3.81 -10.86 -7.69
C ASN A 166 -2.61 -10.25 -6.96
N SER A 167 -1.62 -11.05 -6.60
CA SER A 167 -0.54 -10.59 -5.71
C SER A 167 0.25 -9.42 -6.27
N ASP A 168 0.44 -9.32 -7.59
CA ASP A 168 1.07 -8.20 -8.28
C ASP A 168 0.21 -6.91 -8.31
N ARG A 169 -1.07 -7.00 -7.96
CA ARG A 169 -2.05 -5.90 -8.02
C ARG A 169 -2.47 -5.38 -6.65
N LEU A 170 -1.97 -6.00 -5.58
CA LEU A 170 -2.33 -5.70 -4.20
C LEU A 170 -1.20 -4.95 -3.50
N VAL A 171 -1.57 -3.99 -2.65
CA VAL A 171 -0.62 -3.36 -1.73
C VAL A 171 -0.58 -4.19 -0.45
N TYR A 172 0.61 -4.68 -0.10
CA TYR A 172 0.84 -5.46 1.11
C TYR A 172 1.40 -4.60 2.23
N SER A 173 0.98 -4.90 3.46
CA SER A 173 1.67 -4.38 4.64
C SER A 173 3.09 -4.92 4.70
N ILE A 174 4.05 -4.04 4.95
CA ILE A 174 5.44 -4.41 5.18
C ILE A 174 5.54 -5.05 6.57
N ASP A 175 5.95 -6.32 6.61
CA ASP A 175 6.00 -7.08 7.85
C ASP A 175 7.43 -7.41 8.31
N LYS A 176 7.55 -8.31 9.29
CA LYS A 176 8.83 -8.70 9.89
C LYS A 176 9.79 -9.32 8.88
N GLU A 177 9.30 -10.00 7.85
CA GLU A 177 10.13 -10.57 6.79
C GLU A 177 10.78 -9.47 5.94
N GLU A 178 10.15 -8.30 5.84
CA GLU A 178 10.57 -7.15 5.06
C GLU A 178 11.14 -6.02 5.95
N LYS A 179 11.65 -6.34 7.15
CA LYS A 179 12.13 -5.34 8.13
C LYS A 179 13.18 -4.37 7.58
N ASP A 180 14.03 -4.82 6.66
CA ASP A 180 15.09 -4.00 6.08
C ASP A 180 14.52 -3.03 5.04
N VAL A 181 13.51 -3.46 4.28
CA VAL A 181 12.70 -2.59 3.41
C VAL A 181 11.98 -1.54 4.26
N TYR A 182 11.35 -1.96 5.37
CA TYR A 182 10.71 -1.05 6.31
C TYR A 182 11.68 0.04 6.80
N ALA A 183 12.87 -0.33 7.25
CA ALA A 183 13.86 0.62 7.75
C ALA A 183 14.29 1.62 6.67
N LYS A 184 14.56 1.15 5.45
CA LYS A 184 14.92 2.01 4.31
C LYS A 184 13.79 2.96 3.92
N MET A 185 12.57 2.45 3.79
CA MET A 185 11.40 3.29 3.50
C MET A 185 11.16 4.31 4.61
N LYS A 186 11.18 3.90 5.88
CA LYS A 186 10.95 4.80 7.01
C LYS A 186 11.98 5.93 7.09
N ALA A 187 13.24 5.66 6.72
CA ALA A 187 14.29 6.67 6.67
C ALA A 187 14.09 7.71 5.53
N ASN A 188 13.38 7.34 4.47
CA ASN A 188 13.20 8.14 3.26
C ASN A 188 11.77 8.68 3.05
N ILE A 189 10.79 8.23 3.84
CA ILE A 189 9.44 8.83 3.87
C ILE A 189 9.54 10.22 4.48
N ALA A 190 9.08 11.20 3.70
CA ALA A 190 8.94 12.59 4.11
C ALA A 190 7.46 12.99 4.05
N GLY A 191 7.08 13.97 4.88
CA GLY A 191 5.77 14.61 4.76
C GLY A 191 5.73 15.63 3.63
N GLY A 192 4.59 16.31 3.48
CA GLY A 192 4.44 17.40 2.53
C GLY A 192 5.43 18.54 2.81
N PRO A 193 6.09 19.11 1.78
CA PRO A 193 6.98 20.25 1.95
C PRO A 193 6.18 21.49 2.35
N SER A 194 6.55 22.12 3.46
CA SER A 194 6.07 23.45 3.84
C SER A 194 7.24 24.43 3.73
N ILE A 195 7.24 25.21 2.64
CA ILE A 195 8.38 26.04 2.23
C ILE A 195 7.93 27.50 2.13
N ILE A 196 8.71 28.40 2.73
CA ILE A 196 8.51 29.85 2.64
C ILE A 196 9.52 30.40 1.64
N PHE A 197 9.07 30.68 0.42
CA PHE A 197 9.92 31.27 -0.62
C PHE A 197 10.09 32.79 -0.43
N ASN A 198 9.03 33.49 -0.05
CA ASN A 198 9.04 34.93 0.22
C ASN A 198 8.26 35.22 1.51
N ARG A 199 8.85 36.02 2.41
CA ARG A 199 8.20 36.42 3.67
C ARG A 199 7.23 37.58 3.53
N TYR A 200 7.37 38.35 2.45
CA TYR A 200 6.57 39.55 2.22
C TYR A 200 6.39 39.80 0.73
N ALA A 201 5.13 40.05 0.34
CA ALA A 201 4.79 40.57 -0.96
C ALA A 201 3.60 41.52 -0.81
N LYS A 202 3.69 42.70 -1.41
CA LYS A 202 2.63 43.70 -1.43
C LYS A 202 2.37 44.19 -2.84
N ARG A 203 1.08 44.24 -3.18
CA ARG A 203 0.59 44.74 -4.46
C ARG A 203 1.08 46.16 -4.70
N ASN A 204 1.57 46.41 -5.91
CA ASN A 204 2.14 47.67 -6.40
C ASN A 204 3.44 48.15 -5.73
N GLU A 205 4.00 47.38 -4.78
CA GLU A 205 5.20 47.80 -4.03
C GLU A 205 6.35 46.80 -4.18
N THR A 206 6.10 45.50 -3.95
CA THR A 206 7.16 44.49 -4.00
C THR A 206 7.56 44.18 -5.44
N LYS A 207 8.87 44.20 -5.73
CA LYS A 207 9.43 43.67 -6.99
C LYS A 207 9.61 42.15 -6.89
N ILE A 208 9.05 41.41 -7.84
CA ILE A 208 9.12 39.95 -7.97
C ILE A 208 10.11 39.55 -9.08
N ARG A 209 10.21 38.24 -9.40
CA ARG A 209 11.15 37.67 -10.38
C ARG A 209 11.22 38.51 -11.67
N GLY A 210 12.45 38.84 -12.09
CA GLY A 210 12.73 39.70 -13.24
C GLY A 210 12.46 41.19 -13.00
N GLY A 211 12.39 41.65 -11.74
CA GLY A 211 12.19 43.05 -11.38
C GLY A 211 10.78 43.60 -11.58
N LYS A 212 9.82 42.73 -11.95
CA LYS A 212 8.43 43.10 -12.21
C LYS A 212 7.73 43.52 -10.92
N VAL A 213 6.82 44.47 -10.97
CA VAL A 213 6.03 44.87 -9.77
C VAL A 213 4.90 43.86 -9.54
N CYS A 214 4.75 43.39 -8.30
CA CYS A 214 3.64 42.52 -7.90
C CYS A 214 2.29 43.22 -8.14
N LYS A 215 1.39 42.62 -8.93
CA LYS A 215 0.05 43.21 -9.22
C LYS A 215 -1.10 42.48 -8.55
N LYS A 216 -0.96 41.19 -8.25
CA LYS A 216 -1.99 40.36 -7.62
C LYS A 216 -1.30 39.21 -6.88
N ILE A 217 -1.93 38.79 -5.78
CA ILE A 217 -1.54 37.60 -5.01
C ILE A 217 -2.71 36.62 -5.13
N ILE A 218 -2.43 35.39 -5.52
CA ILE A 218 -3.42 34.32 -5.71
C ILE A 218 -2.93 33.10 -4.93
N GLY A 219 -3.82 32.48 -4.16
CA GLY A 219 -3.57 31.17 -3.55
C GLY A 219 -4.18 30.08 -4.41
N TYR A 220 -3.44 28.99 -4.58
CA TYR A 220 -3.92 27.76 -5.20
C TYR A 220 -3.81 26.63 -4.19
N ASP A 221 -4.80 25.76 -4.16
CA ASP A 221 -4.82 24.55 -3.34
C ASP A 221 -5.21 23.35 -4.21
N ALA A 222 -4.60 22.21 -3.95
CA ALA A 222 -4.87 20.99 -4.70
C ALA A 222 -6.04 20.24 -4.05
N ASN A 223 -7.13 20.08 -4.80
CA ASN A 223 -8.29 19.31 -4.35
C ASN A 223 -7.88 17.86 -4.04
N ALA A 224 -7.92 17.50 -2.75
CA ALA A 224 -7.65 16.15 -2.26
C ALA A 224 -6.35 15.53 -2.82
N LEU A 225 -5.24 16.27 -2.79
CA LEU A 225 -3.94 15.88 -3.34
C LEU A 225 -3.57 14.40 -3.08
N TYR A 226 -3.59 13.96 -1.82
CA TYR A 226 -3.21 12.59 -1.48
C TYR A 226 -4.17 11.53 -2.01
N LEU A 227 -5.47 11.83 -2.05
CA LEU A 227 -6.47 10.92 -2.62
C LEU A 227 -6.24 10.75 -4.13
N TRP A 228 -5.97 11.86 -4.84
CA TRP A 228 -5.62 11.79 -6.26
C TRP A 228 -4.34 10.98 -6.47
N THR A 229 -3.28 11.22 -5.69
CA THR A 229 -2.04 10.42 -5.82
C THR A 229 -2.26 8.94 -5.53
N LEU A 230 -3.16 8.60 -4.61
CA LEU A 230 -3.49 7.22 -4.25
C LEU A 230 -4.14 6.46 -5.41
N GLY A 231 -4.93 7.15 -6.24
CA GLY A 231 -5.55 6.58 -7.44
C GLY A 231 -4.60 6.39 -8.64
N ASN A 232 -3.34 6.82 -8.53
CA ASN A 232 -2.35 6.64 -9.60
C ASN A 232 -1.60 5.29 -9.47
N GLU A 233 -0.54 5.10 -10.26
CA GLU A 233 0.31 3.91 -10.19
C GLU A 233 0.99 3.79 -8.82
N MET A 234 0.66 2.71 -8.11
CA MET A 234 1.19 2.42 -6.77
C MET A 234 2.11 1.20 -6.79
N PRO A 235 3.14 1.18 -5.92
CA PRO A 235 3.95 -0.02 -5.69
C PRO A 235 3.07 -1.11 -5.06
N CYS A 236 2.90 -2.19 -5.80
CA CYS A 236 2.11 -3.37 -5.43
C CYS A 236 3.00 -4.61 -5.32
N GLY A 237 2.42 -5.71 -4.86
CA GLY A 237 3.15 -6.94 -4.59
C GLY A 237 3.96 -6.89 -3.31
N ARG A 238 4.51 -8.06 -2.96
CA ARG A 238 5.48 -8.19 -1.88
C ARG A 238 6.81 -7.55 -2.32
N LEU A 239 7.40 -6.77 -1.43
CA LEU A 239 8.60 -6.01 -1.76
C LEU A 239 9.83 -6.89 -1.57
N THR A 240 10.72 -6.89 -2.57
CA THR A 240 11.93 -7.71 -2.51
C THR A 240 13.15 -6.87 -2.89
N THR A 241 14.22 -7.01 -2.10
CA THR A 241 15.47 -6.30 -2.36
C THR A 241 16.36 -7.14 -3.27
N ILE A 242 16.88 -6.52 -4.31
CA ILE A 242 17.95 -7.05 -5.16
C ILE A 242 19.15 -6.12 -5.13
N GLU A 243 20.33 -6.65 -5.41
CA GLU A 243 21.53 -5.85 -5.66
C GLU A 243 21.32 -4.99 -6.92
N ALA A 244 21.84 -3.76 -6.91
CA ALA A 244 21.83 -2.93 -8.10
C ALA A 244 22.81 -3.52 -9.14
N TYR A 245 22.38 -3.53 -10.41
CA TYR A 245 23.17 -4.06 -11.52
C TYR A 245 23.43 -2.97 -12.58
N ASP A 246 24.45 -3.18 -13.41
CA ASP A 246 24.76 -2.29 -14.53
C ASP A 246 23.58 -2.31 -15.53
N GLY A 247 23.00 -1.15 -15.83
CA GLY A 247 21.80 -1.05 -16.67
C GLY A 247 20.50 -0.82 -15.89
N ILE A 248 20.52 -0.84 -14.56
CA ILE A 248 19.30 -0.74 -13.75
C ILE A 248 18.56 0.60 -13.94
N VAL A 249 19.30 1.70 -14.18
CA VAL A 249 18.71 3.03 -14.41
C VAL A 249 18.01 3.07 -15.76
N GLU A 250 18.61 2.47 -16.78
CA GLU A 250 18.06 2.35 -18.13
C GLU A 250 16.79 1.50 -18.11
N ASP A 251 16.78 0.42 -17.35
CA ASP A 251 15.59 -0.43 -17.18
C ASP A 251 14.46 0.29 -16.43
N ILE A 252 14.76 1.15 -15.45
CA ILE A 252 13.78 2.03 -14.80
C ILE A 252 13.21 3.04 -15.79
N VAL A 253 14.08 3.72 -16.55
CA VAL A 253 13.65 4.75 -17.53
C VAL A 253 12.81 4.15 -18.65
N ALA A 254 13.12 2.91 -19.05
CA ALA A 254 12.39 2.13 -20.06
C ALA A 254 11.14 1.40 -19.51
N ASP A 255 10.74 1.64 -18.25
CA ASP A 255 9.59 1.03 -17.57
C ASP A 255 9.62 -0.51 -17.53
N LYS A 256 10.81 -1.13 -17.60
CA LYS A 256 10.96 -2.60 -17.50
C LYS A 256 10.91 -3.10 -16.06
N ILE A 257 11.31 -2.25 -15.11
CA ILE A 257 11.25 -2.52 -13.67
C ILE A 257 10.63 -1.35 -12.92
N VAL A 258 9.87 -1.65 -11.88
CA VAL A 258 9.25 -0.66 -11.00
C VAL A 258 9.61 -0.99 -9.55
N GLY A 259 9.79 0.04 -8.74
CA GLY A 259 10.27 -0.11 -7.38
C GLY A 259 11.00 1.14 -6.89
N PHE A 260 11.97 0.94 -6.01
CA PHE A 260 12.72 2.01 -5.39
C PHE A 260 14.21 1.77 -5.50
N LEU A 261 14.95 2.74 -6.04
CA LEU A 261 16.40 2.67 -6.16
C LEU A 261 17.06 3.43 -5.02
N GLU A 262 17.94 2.77 -4.28
CA GLU A 262 18.86 3.45 -3.36
C GLU A 262 20.08 3.92 -4.14
N CYS A 263 20.30 5.24 -4.19
CA CYS A 263 21.35 5.83 -5.00
C CYS A 263 21.90 7.15 -4.42
N ASP A 264 23.05 7.54 -4.93
CA ASP A 264 23.57 8.89 -4.83
C ASP A 264 23.15 9.67 -6.08
N ILE A 265 22.53 10.83 -5.89
CA ILE A 265 22.00 11.67 -6.97
C ILE A 265 22.44 13.12 -6.77
N LEU A 266 22.70 13.83 -7.87
CA LEU A 266 23.10 15.23 -7.86
C LEU A 266 22.45 16.04 -8.99
N THR A 267 22.21 17.32 -8.69
CA THR A 267 21.81 18.36 -9.63
C THR A 267 23.08 18.95 -10.26
N PRO A 268 23.29 18.84 -11.59
CA PRO A 268 24.41 19.46 -12.27
C PRO A 268 24.49 20.97 -12.06
N ASP A 269 25.71 21.53 -12.10
CA ASP A 269 25.94 22.96 -11.82
C ASP A 269 25.13 23.89 -12.73
N HIS A 270 25.04 23.57 -14.03
CA HIS A 270 24.28 24.38 -14.99
C HIS A 270 22.76 24.40 -14.74
N LEU A 271 22.23 23.53 -13.87
CA LEU A 271 20.82 23.50 -13.47
C LEU A 271 20.56 24.10 -12.09
N LYS A 272 21.61 24.41 -11.31
CA LYS A 272 21.45 24.95 -9.95
C LYS A 272 20.72 26.29 -9.95
N ASP A 273 21.02 27.16 -10.90
CA ASP A 273 20.33 28.46 -11.02
C ASP A 273 18.83 28.28 -11.32
N TYR A 274 18.47 27.32 -12.17
CA TYR A 274 17.08 27.00 -12.48
C TYR A 274 16.31 26.50 -11.23
N PHE A 275 16.93 25.61 -10.46
CA PHE A 275 16.36 25.04 -9.24
C PHE A 275 16.67 25.83 -7.96
N SER A 276 17.18 27.06 -8.07
CA SER A 276 17.62 27.85 -6.92
C SER A 276 16.50 28.24 -5.96
N GLU A 277 15.28 28.39 -6.47
CA GLU A 277 14.11 28.71 -5.65
C GLU A 277 13.65 27.50 -4.82
N MET A 278 13.66 26.31 -5.41
CA MET A 278 13.28 25.06 -4.76
C MET A 278 14.26 23.97 -5.15
N THR A 279 15.17 23.67 -4.23
CA THR A 279 16.09 22.56 -4.42
C THR A 279 15.32 21.25 -4.50
N PRO A 280 15.58 20.43 -5.53
CA PRO A 280 14.70 19.36 -5.98
C PRO A 280 14.78 18.10 -5.12
N ILE A 281 15.95 17.80 -4.55
CA ILE A 281 16.19 16.56 -3.81
C ILE A 281 15.91 16.79 -2.32
N PHE A 282 14.85 16.18 -1.81
CA PHE A 282 14.51 16.27 -0.39
C PHE A 282 15.21 15.18 0.41
N LYS A 283 15.86 15.57 1.51
CA LYS A 283 16.50 14.62 2.44
C LYS A 283 16.38 15.07 3.88
N ASN A 284 16.31 14.10 4.78
CA ASN A 284 16.39 14.35 6.22
C ASN A 284 17.86 14.36 6.65
N THR A 285 18.36 15.49 7.14
CA THR A 285 19.73 15.58 7.68
C THR A 285 19.73 16.23 9.06
N LEU A 286 20.79 16.03 9.83
CA LEU A 286 21.01 16.76 11.07
C LEU A 286 21.36 18.21 10.73
N ILE A 287 20.58 19.15 11.26
CA ILE A 287 20.86 20.58 11.14
C ILE A 287 21.38 21.06 12.49
N ASP A 288 22.68 21.36 12.55
CA ASP A 288 23.30 22.05 13.68
C ASP A 288 23.48 23.53 13.36
N CYS A 289 22.80 24.39 14.11
CA CYS A 289 22.90 25.83 13.94
C CYS A 289 24.23 26.43 14.44
N ALA A 290 25.14 25.60 14.99
CA ALA A 290 26.51 25.96 15.34
C ALA A 290 27.53 25.63 14.25
N ASP A 291 27.12 24.95 13.18
CA ASP A 291 28.00 24.59 12.06
C ASP A 291 27.72 25.49 10.85
N GLU A 292 28.66 26.37 10.54
CA GLU A 292 28.56 27.30 9.41
C GLU A 292 28.42 26.58 8.06
N SER A 293 29.05 25.41 7.90
CA SER A 293 28.99 24.65 6.65
C SER A 293 27.58 24.09 6.38
N VAL A 294 26.76 23.93 7.43
CA VAL A 294 25.41 23.35 7.34
C VAL A 294 24.34 24.39 7.08
N ILE A 295 24.40 25.54 7.77
CA ILE A 295 23.36 26.59 7.66
C ILE A 295 23.79 27.79 6.80
N GLY A 296 25.04 27.82 6.37
CA GLY A 296 25.62 28.90 5.58
C GLY A 296 25.93 30.15 6.40
N HIS A 297 26.86 30.95 5.88
CA HIS A 297 27.43 32.13 6.56
C HIS A 297 26.39 33.08 7.16
N HIS A 298 25.35 33.41 6.38
CA HIS A 298 24.31 34.35 6.82
C HIS A 298 23.54 33.84 8.05
N MET A 299 23.03 32.61 7.99
CA MET A 299 22.27 32.03 9.10
C MET A 299 23.16 31.73 10.29
N TYR A 300 24.43 31.38 10.05
CA TYR A 300 25.42 31.20 11.11
C TYR A 300 25.64 32.49 11.91
N LYS A 301 25.90 33.62 11.22
CA LYS A 301 25.98 34.94 11.86
C LYS A 301 24.72 35.28 12.67
N TYR A 302 23.53 35.02 12.13
CA TYR A 302 22.27 35.23 12.85
C TYR A 302 22.11 34.29 14.06
N SER A 303 22.56 33.04 13.95
CA SER A 303 22.57 32.06 15.06
C SER A 303 23.53 32.49 16.18
N GLU A 304 24.66 33.13 15.83
CA GLU A 304 25.63 33.68 16.78
C GLU A 304 25.05 34.85 17.58
N THR A 305 24.19 35.70 16.99
CA THR A 305 23.50 36.76 17.77
C THR A 305 22.47 36.21 18.76
N ARG A 306 22.11 34.92 18.65
CA ARG A 306 21.11 34.25 19.48
C ARG A 306 21.69 33.13 20.34
N LYS A 307 22.99 33.13 20.67
CA LYS A 307 23.68 32.04 21.40
C LYS A 307 22.87 31.41 22.54
N GLN A 308 22.27 32.22 23.42
CA GLN A 308 21.50 31.75 24.58
C GLN A 308 20.15 31.10 24.21
N SER A 309 19.61 31.40 23.03
CA SER A 309 18.33 30.89 22.52
C SER A 309 18.49 30.13 21.20
N ARG A 310 19.69 29.60 20.93
CA ARG A 310 20.00 28.83 19.73
C ARG A 310 19.17 27.56 19.71
N ALA A 311 18.64 27.24 18.53
CA ALA A 311 17.96 25.97 18.31
C ALA A 311 18.93 24.80 18.47
N LYS A 312 18.53 23.77 19.24
CA LYS A 312 19.31 22.55 19.39
C LYS A 312 19.45 21.82 18.04
N PRO A 313 20.53 21.05 17.84
CA PRO A 313 20.66 20.18 16.68
C PRO A 313 19.45 19.27 16.55
N ALA A 314 18.87 19.21 15.36
CA ALA A 314 17.69 18.39 15.09
C ALA A 314 17.70 17.87 13.67
N ARG A 315 17.12 16.68 13.45
CA ARG A 315 16.88 16.19 12.08
C ARG A 315 15.76 16.99 11.43
N LYS A 316 16.03 17.53 10.25
CA LYS A 316 15.06 18.31 9.47
C LYS A 316 15.05 17.83 8.03
N LEU A 317 13.88 17.88 7.43
CA LEU A 317 13.72 17.75 5.99
C LEU A 317 14.19 19.04 5.32
N ILE A 318 15.13 18.92 4.39
CA ILE A 318 15.64 20.04 3.60
C ILE A 318 15.56 19.69 2.12
N GLY A 319 15.43 20.71 1.27
CA GLY A 319 15.78 20.57 -0.14
C GLY A 319 17.29 20.68 -0.32
N SER A 320 17.84 19.91 -1.25
CA SER A 320 19.27 19.82 -1.54
C SER A 320 19.53 19.67 -3.04
N TYR A 321 20.73 20.02 -3.47
CA TYR A 321 21.21 19.71 -4.82
C TYR A 321 21.79 18.30 -4.92
N PHE A 322 21.92 17.57 -3.81
CA PHE A 322 22.44 16.21 -3.82
C PHE A 322 21.80 15.36 -2.73
N GLY A 323 21.73 14.06 -2.97
CA GLY A 323 21.35 13.04 -2.00
C GLY A 323 22.37 11.92 -2.03
N GLU A 324 22.70 11.39 -0.85
CA GLU A 324 23.58 10.23 -0.71
C GLU A 324 22.80 9.10 -0.05
N LYS A 325 22.87 7.90 -0.61
CA LYS A 325 22.13 6.71 -0.18
C LYS A 325 20.65 7.00 0.07
N ILE A 326 20.04 7.76 -0.84
CA ILE A 326 18.62 8.08 -0.75
C ILE A 326 17.82 7.04 -1.53
N LEU A 327 16.67 6.64 -0.99
CA LEU A 327 15.76 5.70 -1.62
C LEU A 327 14.71 6.47 -2.42
N ILE A 328 14.74 6.36 -3.73
CA ILE A 328 13.89 7.12 -4.65
C ILE A 328 12.94 6.18 -5.38
N TYR A 329 11.66 6.51 -5.39
CA TYR A 329 10.67 5.78 -6.18
C TYR A 329 10.94 5.94 -7.68
N ALA A 330 10.80 4.86 -8.45
CA ALA A 330 11.11 4.80 -9.88
C ALA A 330 10.47 5.94 -10.69
N LEU A 331 9.21 6.29 -10.43
CA LEU A 331 8.53 7.38 -11.14
C LEU A 331 9.20 8.74 -10.91
N LEU A 332 9.58 9.04 -9.66
CA LEU A 332 10.27 10.29 -9.33
C LEU A 332 11.71 10.27 -9.88
N LEU A 333 12.37 9.11 -9.84
CA LEU A 333 13.71 8.97 -10.40
C LEU A 333 13.72 9.23 -11.91
N LYS A 334 12.75 8.67 -12.65
CA LYS A 334 12.56 8.90 -14.08
C LYS A 334 12.39 10.39 -14.38
N TRP A 335 11.62 11.11 -13.54
CA TRP A 335 11.49 12.56 -13.64
C TRP A 335 12.84 13.27 -13.43
N TYR A 336 13.62 12.89 -12.41
CA TYR A 336 14.95 13.47 -12.20
C TYR A 336 15.87 13.26 -13.40
N ILE A 337 15.95 12.04 -13.94
CA ILE A 337 16.80 11.74 -15.10
C ILE A 337 16.36 12.54 -16.34
N SER A 338 15.05 12.64 -16.60
CA SER A 338 14.55 13.44 -17.73
C SER A 338 14.81 14.94 -17.59
N HIS A 339 15.07 15.43 -16.37
CA HIS A 339 15.44 16.81 -16.08
C HIS A 339 16.96 17.00 -15.91
N GLY A 340 17.77 16.02 -16.34
CA GLY A 340 19.23 16.15 -16.42
C GLY A 340 19.99 15.84 -15.14
N PHE A 341 19.33 15.30 -14.11
CA PHE A 341 20.00 14.90 -12.87
C PHE A 341 20.89 13.69 -13.10
N LYS A 342 21.96 13.58 -12.31
CA LYS A 342 22.94 12.51 -12.46
C LYS A 342 22.94 11.60 -11.24
N ILE A 343 22.86 10.30 -11.49
CA ILE A 343 23.15 9.28 -10.50
C ILE A 343 24.65 9.01 -10.55
N SER A 344 25.34 9.16 -9.42
CA SER A 344 26.78 8.89 -9.34
C SER A 344 27.08 7.49 -8.81
N LYS A 345 26.15 6.88 -8.08
CA LYS A 345 26.31 5.54 -7.50
C LYS A 345 24.97 4.90 -7.19
N THR A 346 24.87 3.59 -7.38
CA THR A 346 23.71 2.77 -7.02
C THR A 346 24.09 1.76 -5.94
N TYR A 347 23.13 1.37 -5.10
CA TYR A 347 23.35 0.45 -3.98
C TYR A 347 22.46 -0.78 -4.11
N CYS A 348 21.15 -0.63 -3.89
CA CYS A 348 20.19 -1.72 -4.04
C CYS A 348 18.89 -1.22 -4.65
N PHE A 349 18.06 -2.17 -5.08
CA PHE A 349 16.74 -1.90 -5.63
C PHE A 349 15.67 -2.71 -4.91
N ILE A 350 14.64 -2.02 -4.43
CA ILE A 350 13.46 -2.64 -3.83
C ILE A 350 12.43 -2.81 -4.95
N LYS A 351 12.34 -4.03 -5.47
CA LYS A 351 11.44 -4.40 -6.55
C LYS A 351 9.99 -4.42 -6.06
N ALA A 352 9.12 -3.85 -6.87
CA ALA A 352 7.68 -3.88 -6.72
C ALA A 352 7.01 -4.27 -8.04
N SER A 353 5.71 -4.53 -7.98
CA SER A 353 4.81 -4.49 -9.13
C SER A 353 4.17 -3.10 -9.23
N SER A 354 3.57 -2.75 -10.36
CA SER A 354 2.86 -1.48 -10.54
C SER A 354 1.40 -1.75 -10.83
N HIS A 355 0.51 -1.15 -10.05
CA HIS A 355 -0.91 -1.17 -10.35
C HIS A 355 -1.62 0.02 -9.72
N LYS A 356 -2.72 0.47 -10.34
CA LYS A 356 -3.65 1.45 -9.77
C LYS A 356 -4.63 0.82 -8.78
N ALA A 357 -4.09 0.23 -7.71
CA ALA A 357 -4.88 -0.57 -6.77
C ALA A 357 -6.07 0.19 -6.16
N PHE A 358 -5.91 1.50 -5.92
CA PHE A 358 -6.89 2.34 -5.24
C PHE A 358 -7.63 3.33 -6.15
N ASP A 359 -7.43 3.27 -7.47
CA ASP A 359 -8.17 4.10 -8.45
C ASP A 359 -9.70 3.99 -8.29
N PRO A 360 -10.29 2.79 -8.10
CA PRO A 360 -11.73 2.67 -7.88
C PRO A 360 -12.21 3.36 -6.60
N PHE A 361 -11.36 3.39 -5.55
CA PHE A 361 -11.67 4.10 -4.32
C PHE A 361 -11.56 5.61 -4.48
N MET A 362 -10.52 6.08 -5.17
CA MET A 362 -10.36 7.50 -5.51
C MET A 362 -11.57 8.02 -6.30
N GLU A 363 -11.97 7.32 -7.37
CA GLU A 363 -13.15 7.68 -8.16
C GLU A 363 -14.44 7.65 -7.33
N ALA A 364 -14.63 6.63 -6.48
CA ALA A 364 -15.82 6.53 -5.65
C ALA A 364 -15.93 7.69 -4.65
N VAL A 365 -14.81 8.15 -4.07
CA VAL A 365 -14.79 9.26 -3.11
C VAL A 365 -14.87 10.62 -3.81
N SER A 366 -14.23 10.77 -4.97
CA SER A 366 -14.23 12.02 -5.72
C SER A 366 -15.56 12.32 -6.43
N ASN A 367 -16.35 11.29 -6.75
CA ASN A 367 -17.68 11.42 -7.38
C ASN A 367 -18.85 11.40 -6.37
N ALA A 368 -18.59 11.21 -5.08
CA ALA A 368 -19.59 11.21 -4.00
C ALA A 368 -19.88 12.62 -3.50
#